data_AF-A0A356KW52-F1
#
_entry.id   AF-A0A356KW52-F1
#
_cell.length_a   1.000
_cell.length_b   1.000
_cell.length_c   1.000
_cell.angle_alpha   90.00
_cell.angle_beta   90.00
_cell.angle_gamma   90.00
#
_symmetry.space_group_name_H-M   'P 1'
#
loop_
_entity.id
_entity.type
_entity.pdbx_description
1 polymer ?
#
loop_
_entity_poly.entity_id
_entity_poly.type
_entity_poly.pdbx_seq_one_letter_code
_entity_poly.pdbx_strand_id
1 'polypeptide(L)'
;MDSAGGAEGSDLYKKVYFIKRPKVGEELTTLLKNKFKAIDAIRDLISWLEEGRDFMVGLNDWTPPEEDGQERKIAISPWLPAAENHRNAMDVIASIIYWLDTGRDFDITFTPTKRFEVNLN
;
A
#
# COMPACT_ATOMS: atom_id res chain seq x y z
N MET A 1 -44.04 5.52 -5.87
CA MET A 1 -42.77 6.23 -5.68
C MET A 1 -42.28 5.85 -4.31
N ASP A 2 -41.12 5.19 -4.27
CA ASP A 2 -40.09 5.27 -3.23
C ASP A 2 -39.10 4.14 -3.52
N SER A 3 -38.25 4.41 -4.52
CA SER A 3 -37.03 3.66 -4.77
C SER A 3 -36.05 4.02 -3.66
N ALA A 4 -35.92 3.16 -2.66
CA ALA A 4 -34.82 3.22 -1.72
C ALA A 4 -33.52 2.84 -2.45
N GLY A 5 -32.88 3.86 -3.05
CA GLY A 5 -31.43 3.88 -3.20
C GLY A 5 -30.77 3.99 -1.82
N GLY A 6 -29.54 3.56 -1.62
CA GLY A 6 -28.52 3.33 -2.63
C GLY A 6 -27.45 2.36 -2.17
N ALA A 7 -26.81 1.80 -3.20
CA ALA A 7 -25.53 1.09 -3.23
C ALA A 7 -24.80 0.85 -1.89
N GLU A 8 -25.17 -0.22 -1.18
CA GLU A 8 -24.18 -1.04 -0.48
C GLU A 8 -23.35 -1.76 -1.55
N GLY A 9 -22.32 -1.08 -2.07
CA GLY A 9 -21.62 -1.57 -3.24
C GLY A 9 -20.39 -0.77 -3.58
N SER A 10 -19.52 -0.49 -2.61
CA SER A 10 -18.10 -0.49 -2.93
C SER A 10 -17.56 -1.81 -2.41
N ASP A 11 -17.60 -2.85 -3.23
CA ASP A 11 -16.64 -3.94 -3.07
C ASP A 11 -15.26 -3.28 -3.04
N LEU A 12 -14.72 -3.10 -1.85
CA LEU A 12 -13.40 -2.52 -1.66
C LEU A 12 -12.41 -3.59 -2.11
N TYR A 13 -12.10 -3.59 -3.40
CA TYR A 13 -11.16 -4.53 -3.98
C TYR A 13 -9.75 -4.23 -3.48
N LYS A 14 -9.01 -5.31 -3.16
CA LYS A 14 -7.58 -5.23 -2.87
C LYS A 14 -6.86 -4.53 -4.02
N LYS A 15 -6.08 -3.50 -3.73
CA LYS A 15 -5.19 -2.86 -4.71
C LYS A 15 -3.77 -3.41 -4.57
N VAL A 16 -3.08 -3.57 -5.68
CA VAL A 16 -1.71 -4.10 -5.73
C VAL A 16 -0.87 -3.32 -6.73
N TYR A 17 0.33 -2.92 -6.31
CA TYR A 17 1.32 -2.27 -7.16
C TYR A 17 2.57 -3.15 -7.23
N PHE A 18 2.90 -3.58 -8.44
CA PHE A 18 4.10 -4.38 -8.71
C PHE A 18 5.23 -3.46 -9.20
N ILE A 19 6.31 -3.37 -8.43
CA ILE A 19 7.51 -2.62 -8.77
C ILE A 19 8.60 -3.61 -9.14
N LYS A 20 9.01 -3.61 -10.40
CA LYS A 20 9.92 -4.63 -10.95
C LYS A 20 11.30 -4.06 -11.15
N ARG A 21 12.32 -4.87 -10.85
CA ARG A 21 13.70 -4.52 -11.18
C ARG A 21 13.84 -4.30 -12.70
N PRO A 22 14.51 -3.22 -13.14
CA PRO A 22 14.76 -2.99 -14.57
C PRO A 22 15.55 -4.13 -15.19
N LYS A 23 15.15 -4.54 -16.39
CA LYS A 23 15.92 -5.45 -17.25
C LYS A 23 16.95 -4.64 -18.03
N VAL A 24 18.04 -5.33 -18.42
CA VAL A 24 19.09 -4.75 -19.26
C VAL A 24 18.47 -4.27 -20.58
N GLY A 25 18.69 -3.00 -20.92
CA GLY A 25 18.15 -2.35 -22.12
C GLY A 25 16.74 -1.74 -21.96
N GLU A 26 16.09 -1.88 -20.81
CA GLU A 26 14.78 -1.29 -20.49
C GLU A 26 14.82 -0.39 -19.24
N GLU A 27 16.00 0.08 -18.85
CA GLU A 27 16.23 0.72 -17.56
C GLU A 27 15.41 2.00 -17.39
N LEU A 28 15.46 2.88 -18.38
CA LEU A 28 14.76 4.18 -18.31
C LEU A 28 13.24 4.01 -18.31
N THR A 29 12.71 3.15 -19.18
CA THR A 29 11.27 2.94 -19.30
C THR A 29 10.70 2.24 -18.06
N THR A 30 11.42 1.26 -17.52
CA THR A 30 11.03 0.57 -16.28
C THR A 30 11.13 1.50 -15.08
N LEU A 31 12.19 2.31 -14.98
CA LEU A 31 12.35 3.30 -13.92
C LEU A 31 11.19 4.31 -13.90
N LEU A 32 10.82 4.86 -15.06
CA LEU A 32 9.70 5.80 -15.17
C LEU A 32 8.38 5.15 -14.76
N LYS A 33 8.09 3.94 -15.25
CA LYS A 33 6.87 3.20 -14.86
C LYS A 33 6.83 2.93 -13.36
N ASN A 34 7.94 2.53 -12.77
CA ASN A 34 8.04 2.27 -11.34
C ASN A 34 7.81 3.54 -10.51
N LYS A 35 8.35 4.68 -10.94
CA LYS A 35 8.09 5.99 -10.31
C LYS A 35 6.60 6.36 -10.32
N PHE A 36 5.93 6.21 -11.46
CA PHE A 36 4.49 6.50 -11.54
C PHE A 36 3.67 5.57 -10.65
N LYS A 37 3.96 4.26 -10.65
CA LYS A 37 3.29 3.30 -9.75
C LYS A 37 3.51 3.61 -8.28
N ALA A 38 4.72 4.00 -7.89
CA ALA A 38 5.03 4.38 -6.51
C ALA A 38 4.26 5.66 -6.10
N ILE A 39 4.19 6.66 -6.98
CA ILE A 39 3.38 7.87 -6.77
C ILE A 39 1.90 7.52 -6.62
N ASP A 40 1.37 6.65 -7.47
CA ASP A 40 -0.02 6.21 -7.40
C ASP A 40 -0.30 5.46 -6.09
N ALA A 41 0.61 4.60 -5.64
CA ALA A 41 0.48 3.89 -4.36
C ALA A 41 0.49 4.85 -3.16
N ILE A 42 1.38 5.86 -3.16
CA ILE A 42 1.44 6.88 -2.10
C ILE A 42 0.16 7.74 -2.10
N ARG A 43 -0.34 8.12 -3.28
CA ARG A 43 -1.61 8.87 -3.39
C ARG A 43 -2.76 8.06 -2.81
N ASP A 44 -2.84 6.78 -3.14
CA ASP A 44 -3.92 5.91 -2.67
C ASP A 44 -3.86 5.67 -1.16
N LEU A 45 -2.65 5.54 -0.59
CA LEU A 45 -2.44 5.51 0.87
C LEU A 45 -3.02 6.75 1.56
N ILE A 46 -2.68 7.94 1.06
CA ILE A 46 -3.12 9.21 1.64
C ILE A 46 -4.64 9.35 1.48
N SER A 47 -5.18 9.07 0.31
CA SER A 47 -6.63 9.12 0.04
C SER A 47 -7.39 8.19 0.99
N TRP A 48 -6.95 6.94 1.17
CA TRP A 48 -7.63 5.99 2.04
C TRP A 48 -7.55 6.36 3.52
N LEU A 49 -6.43 6.96 3.95
CA LEU A 49 -6.27 7.51 5.29
C LEU A 49 -7.21 8.71 5.53
N GLU A 50 -7.27 9.67 4.60
CA GLU A 50 -8.13 10.86 4.70
C GLU A 50 -9.62 10.52 4.65
N GLU A 51 -9.99 9.49 3.88
CA GLU A 51 -11.35 8.95 3.84
C GLU A 51 -11.73 8.15 5.10
N GLY A 52 -10.78 7.93 6.02
CA GLY A 52 -11.02 7.22 7.28
C GLY A 52 -11.32 5.73 7.09
N ARG A 53 -10.70 5.08 6.09
CA ARG A 53 -10.91 3.66 5.82
C ARG A 53 -10.15 2.76 6.80
N ASP A 54 -10.69 1.57 7.05
CA ASP A 54 -10.00 0.46 7.72
C ASP A 54 -9.26 -0.41 6.67
N PHE A 55 -7.94 -0.48 6.70
CA PHE A 55 -7.16 -1.30 5.76
C PHE A 55 -5.78 -1.72 6.30
N MET A 56 -5.23 -2.75 5.67
CA MET A 56 -3.86 -3.23 5.88
C MET A 56 -3.01 -2.91 4.65
N VAL A 57 -1.83 -2.35 4.88
CA VAL A 57 -0.80 -2.21 3.84
C VAL A 57 0.18 -3.36 3.96
N GLY A 58 0.32 -4.15 2.90
CA GLY A 58 1.35 -5.19 2.79
C GLY A 58 2.53 -4.69 1.96
N LEU A 59 3.74 -4.81 2.50
CA LEU A 59 5.00 -4.45 1.85
C LEU A 59 5.86 -5.70 1.75
N ASN A 60 6.13 -6.13 0.52
CA ASN A 60 6.88 -7.35 0.27
C ASN A 60 8.08 -7.09 -0.65
N ASP A 61 9.30 -7.25 -0.11
CA ASP A 61 10.55 -7.17 -0.86
C ASP A 61 10.91 -8.55 -1.41
N TRP A 62 11.02 -8.65 -2.74
CA TRP A 62 11.37 -9.88 -3.46
C TRP A 62 12.86 -9.96 -3.80
N THR A 63 13.66 -8.99 -3.36
CA THR A 63 15.12 -8.97 -3.60
C THR A 63 15.81 -9.93 -2.61
N PRO A 64 16.47 -11.03 -3.05
CA PRO A 64 17.12 -11.99 -2.13
C PRO A 64 18.44 -11.45 -1.53
N PRO A 65 18.98 -12.01 -0.42
CA PRO A 65 18.39 -12.19 0.90
C PRO A 65 19.36 -11.77 2.04
N GLU A 66 18.99 -10.80 2.87
CA GLU A 66 19.47 -10.79 4.26
C GLU A 66 18.22 -11.00 5.12
N GLU A 67 18.07 -12.25 5.57
CA GLU A 67 17.15 -12.83 6.56
C GLU A 67 15.67 -12.39 6.55
N ASP A 68 14.80 -13.38 6.34
CA ASP A 68 13.34 -13.30 6.52
C ASP A 68 12.65 -12.19 5.73
N GLY A 69 12.49 -12.40 4.41
CA GLY A 69 11.56 -11.65 3.56
C GLY A 69 10.10 -11.92 3.95
N GLN A 70 9.74 -11.61 5.19
CA GLN A 70 8.39 -11.67 5.69
C GLN A 70 7.67 -10.39 5.25
N GLU A 71 6.49 -10.56 4.66
CA GLU A 71 5.60 -9.44 4.33
C GLU A 71 5.41 -8.55 5.57
N ARG A 72 5.85 -7.30 5.48
CA ARG A 72 5.56 -6.29 6.51
C ARG A 72 4.12 -5.85 6.33
N LYS A 73 3.30 -6.04 7.37
CA LYS A 73 1.90 -5.64 7.40
C LYS A 73 1.73 -4.45 8.33
N ILE A 74 1.19 -3.36 7.80
CA ILE A 74 1.00 -2.10 8.53
C ILE A 74 -0.48 -1.75 8.52
N ALA A 75 -1.06 -1.69 9.71
CA ALA A 75 -2.45 -1.35 9.93
C ALA A 75 -2.71 0.15 9.82
N ILE A 76 -3.78 0.54 9.12
CA ILE A 76 -4.31 1.91 9.14
C ILE A 76 -5.81 1.84 9.40
N SER A 77 -6.26 2.61 10.38
CA SER A 77 -7.66 2.57 10.82
C SER A 77 -8.04 3.86 11.55
N PRO A 78 -9.25 4.40 11.34
CA PRO A 78 -9.76 5.54 12.12
C PRO A 78 -9.86 5.26 13.63
N TRP A 79 -9.75 3.99 14.05
CA TRP A 79 -9.79 3.58 15.46
C TRP A 79 -8.42 3.60 16.14
N LEU A 80 -7.32 3.65 15.36
CA LEU A 80 -5.98 3.84 15.91
C LEU A 80 -5.76 5.30 16.32
N PRO A 81 -4.89 5.57 17.31
CA PRO A 81 -4.48 6.94 17.63
C PRO A 81 -3.97 7.67 16.38
N ALA A 82 -4.35 8.94 16.20
CA ALA A 82 -3.98 9.72 15.02
C ALA A 82 -2.46 9.79 14.80
N ALA A 83 -1.68 9.91 15.89
CA ALA A 83 -0.22 9.89 15.83
C ALA A 83 0.33 8.53 15.35
N GLU A 84 -0.36 7.43 15.65
CA GLU A 84 0.01 6.10 15.20
C GLU A 84 -0.26 5.92 13.71
N ASN A 85 -1.47 6.28 13.25
CA ASN A 85 -1.78 6.30 11.80
C ASN A 85 -0.79 7.15 11.01
N HIS A 86 -0.42 8.33 11.52
CA HIS A 86 0.57 9.19 10.86
C HIS A 86 1.94 8.51 10.77
N ARG A 87 2.43 7.89 11.85
CA ARG A 87 3.69 7.13 11.82
C ARG A 87 3.62 5.96 10.85
N ASN A 88 2.53 5.20 10.86
CA ASN A 88 2.31 4.05 9.98
C ASN A 88 2.32 4.48 8.50
N ALA A 89 1.63 5.57 8.15
CA ALA A 89 1.64 6.11 6.80
C ALA A 89 3.04 6.58 6.37
N MET A 90 3.77 7.27 7.26
CA MET A 90 5.12 7.73 6.97
C MET A 90 6.11 6.56 6.80
N ASP A 91 5.97 5.49 7.58
CA ASP A 91 6.78 4.27 7.44
C ASP A 91 6.54 3.57 6.09
N VAL A 92 5.28 3.48 5.66
CA VAL A 92 4.93 2.98 4.32
C VAL A 92 5.59 3.82 3.22
N ILE A 93 5.44 5.15 3.28
CA ILE A 93 6.01 6.07 2.27
C ILE A 93 7.53 5.95 2.23
N ALA A 94 8.18 5.96 3.39
CA ALA A 94 9.64 5.86 3.50
C ALA A 94 10.14 4.54 2.91
N SER A 95 9.46 3.42 3.20
CA SER A 95 9.80 2.10 2.65
C SER A 95 9.67 2.07 1.13
N ILE A 96 8.60 2.63 0.56
CA ILE A 96 8.39 2.72 -0.90
C ILE A 96 9.51 3.52 -1.56
N ILE A 97 9.85 4.69 -1.02
CA ILE A 97 10.90 5.56 -1.58
C ILE A 97 12.26 4.86 -1.51
N TYR A 98 12.61 4.30 -0.35
CA TYR A 98 13.87 3.60 -0.16
C TYR A 98 14.03 2.41 -1.12
N TRP A 99 13.00 1.58 -1.28
CA TRP A 99 13.06 0.43 -2.19
C TRP A 99 13.10 0.84 -3.67
N LEU A 100 12.42 1.93 -4.03
CA LEU A 100 12.48 2.49 -5.38
C LEU A 100 13.88 3.03 -5.70
N ASP A 101 14.48 3.79 -4.79
CA ASP A 101 15.80 4.41 -4.97
C ASP A 101 16.93 3.36 -5.00
N THR A 102 16.75 2.25 -4.27
CA THR A 102 17.70 1.12 -4.28
C THR A 102 17.46 0.13 -5.42
N GLY A 103 16.46 0.36 -6.27
CA GLY A 103 16.20 -0.46 -7.46
C GLY A 103 15.77 -1.89 -7.15
N ARG A 104 15.05 -2.09 -6.04
CA ARG A 104 14.54 -3.39 -5.57
C ARG A 104 13.33 -3.88 -6.38
N ASP A 105 13.07 -5.18 -6.31
CA ASP A 105 11.79 -5.78 -6.75
C ASP A 105 10.88 -5.91 -5.53
N PHE A 106 9.72 -5.27 -5.55
CA PHE A 106 8.82 -5.26 -4.41
C PHE A 106 7.37 -5.01 -4.82
N ASP A 107 6.46 -5.46 -3.96
CA ASP A 107 5.03 -5.24 -4.12
C ASP A 107 4.45 -4.46 -2.95
N ILE A 108 3.47 -3.61 -3.26
CA ILE A 108 2.67 -2.87 -2.28
C ILE A 108 1.23 -3.32 -2.43
N THR A 109 0.60 -3.74 -1.34
CA THR A 109 -0.81 -4.13 -1.33
C THR A 109 -1.61 -3.27 -0.37
N PHE A 110 -2.82 -2.90 -0.77
CA PHE A 110 -3.82 -2.28 0.09
C PHE A 110 -4.98 -3.25 0.18
N THR A 111 -5.14 -3.84 1.36
CA THR A 111 -6.20 -4.83 1.64
C THR A 111 -7.21 -4.20 2.58
N PRO A 112 -8.40 -3.83 2.09
CA PRO A 112 -9.51 -3.41 2.94
C PRO A 112 -9.79 -4.48 3.99
N THR A 113 -9.93 -4.06 5.25
CA THR A 113 -10.20 -4.97 6.37
C THR A 113 -11.61 -4.73 6.88
N LYS A 114 -12.25 -5.78 7.40
CA LYS A 114 -13.52 -5.57 8.10
C LYS A 114 -13.26 -4.76 9.36
N ARG A 115 -14.24 -3.94 9.73
CA ARG A 115 -14.26 -3.19 11.00
C ARG A 115 -13.90 -4.17 12.13
N PHE A 116 -12.93 -3.81 12.97
CA PHE A 116 -12.39 -4.59 14.12
C PHE A 116 -11.35 -5.69 13.85
N GLU A 117 -11.00 -6.02 12.60
CA GLU A 117 -9.90 -6.99 12.32
C GLU A 117 -8.50 -6.35 12.40
N VAL A 118 -8.42 -5.02 12.45
CA VAL A 118 -7.16 -4.26 12.48
C VAL A 118 -6.43 -4.39 13.83
N ASN A 119 -7.13 -4.80 14.90
CA ASN A 119 -6.62 -4.83 16.28
C ASN A 119 -6.16 -6.21 16.78
N LEU A 120 -5.98 -7.22 15.90
CA LEU A 120 -5.77 -8.61 16.33
C LEU A 120 -4.38 -9.21 16.07
N ASN A 121 -3.38 -8.42 15.67
CA ASN A 121 -2.00 -8.91 15.53
C ASN A 121 -1.02 -8.07 16.35
#